data_AF-A0A969XQ79-F1
#
_entry.id   AF-A0A969XQ79-F1
#
_cell.length_a   1.000
_cell.length_b   1.000
_cell.length_c   1.000
_cell.angle_alpha   90.00
_cell.angle_beta   90.00
_cell.angle_gamma   90.00
#
_symmetry.space_group_name_H-M   'P 1'
#
loop_
_entity.id
_entity.type
_entity.pdbx_description
1 polymer ?
#
loop_
_entity_poly.entity_id
_entity_poly.type
_entity_poly.pdbx_seq_one_letter_code
_entity_poly.pdbx_strand_id
1 'polypeptide(L)'
;MSTRITGTLNPWGAVSQARRVRSYQSGRICSHPDCDTILSIYNPSKYCTVHASLAASGRRRSAPRPIREVACEQCGTVFETGNQARKYCSDRCRMAAFARRKRAALRAESRLQKARALQAVVTASDGRERVGSAA
;
A
#
# COMPACT_ATOMS: atom_id res chain seq x y z
N MET A 1 12.09 35.72 -42.78
CA MET A 1 12.46 34.46 -42.09
C MET A 1 11.79 34.46 -40.73
N SER A 2 10.56 33.95 -40.65
CA SER A 2 9.74 33.97 -39.42
C SER A 2 9.38 32.55 -39.03
N THR A 3 10.08 31.99 -38.05
CA THR A 3 9.64 30.79 -37.34
C THR A 3 8.92 31.23 -36.07
N ARG A 4 7.59 31.22 -36.12
CA ARG A 4 6.74 31.34 -34.93
C ARG A 4 6.68 29.99 -34.22
N ILE A 5 6.94 30.02 -32.92
CA ILE A 5 6.59 28.97 -31.98
C ILE A 5 5.08 29.10 -31.70
N THR A 6 4.30 28.07 -32.00
CA THR A 6 2.99 27.83 -31.37
C THR A 6 2.77 26.34 -31.24
N GLY A 7 3.38 25.72 -30.23
CA GLY A 7 3.00 24.39 -29.77
C GLY A 7 1.93 24.52 -28.70
N THR A 8 0.66 24.41 -29.08
CA THR A 8 -0.42 24.20 -28.12
C THR A 8 -0.33 22.76 -27.62
N LEU A 9 0.26 22.57 -26.43
CA LEU A 9 0.10 21.33 -25.67
C LEU A 9 -1.39 21.15 -25.40
N ASN A 10 -2.00 20.20 -26.10
CA ASN A 10 -3.38 19.84 -25.89
C ASN A 10 -3.48 19.15 -24.50
N PRO A 11 -4.17 19.73 -23.50
CA PRO A 11 -4.26 19.14 -22.16
C PRO A 11 -5.27 17.98 -22.08
N TRP A 12 -5.92 17.67 -23.20
CA TRP A 12 -6.84 16.55 -23.36
C TRP A 12 -6.19 15.61 -24.36
N GLY A 13 -5.36 14.70 -23.83
CA GLY A 13 -4.86 13.57 -24.59
C GLY A 13 -6.00 12.85 -25.30
N ALA A 14 -5.70 12.21 -26.44
CA ALA A 14 -6.66 11.41 -27.20
C ALA A 14 -7.48 10.58 -26.21
N VAL A 15 -8.80 10.80 -26.20
CA VAL A 15 -9.74 10.03 -25.37
C VAL A 15 -9.57 8.59 -25.79
N SER A 16 -8.69 7.87 -25.08
CA SER A 16 -8.47 6.44 -25.25
C SER A 16 -9.86 5.82 -25.17
N GLN A 17 -10.24 5.03 -26.17
CA GLN A 17 -11.54 4.35 -26.26
C GLN A 17 -11.92 3.71 -24.92
N ALA A 18 -12.56 4.49 -24.06
CA ALA A 18 -12.86 4.08 -22.71
C ALA A 18 -14.13 3.23 -22.80
N ARG A 19 -13.93 1.92 -22.76
CA ARG A 19 -14.92 0.89 -22.37
C ARG A 19 -16.25 0.95 -23.13
N ARG A 20 -16.27 0.46 -24.38
CA ARG A 20 -17.52 -0.16 -24.86
C ARG A 20 -17.83 -1.36 -23.95
N VAL A 21 -19.01 -1.34 -23.32
CA VAL A 21 -19.50 -2.48 -22.51
C VAL A 21 -19.49 -3.72 -23.39
N ARG A 22 -18.79 -4.77 -22.96
CA ARG A 22 -18.73 -6.03 -23.71
C ARG A 22 -20.13 -6.64 -23.75
N SER A 23 -20.68 -6.78 -24.94
CA SER A 23 -21.91 -7.54 -25.19
C SER A 23 -21.56 -8.94 -25.71
N TYR A 24 -22.42 -9.89 -25.38
CA TYR A 24 -22.32 -11.31 -25.66
C TYR A 24 -23.54 -11.75 -26.47
N GLN A 25 -23.42 -12.86 -27.19
CA GLN A 25 -24.50 -13.39 -28.02
C GLN A 25 -25.80 -13.60 -27.23
N SER A 26 -26.92 -13.23 -27.84
CA SER A 26 -28.27 -13.47 -27.33
C SER A 26 -28.63 -14.95 -27.39
N GLY A 27 -29.56 -15.38 -26.52
CA GLY A 27 -30.07 -16.76 -26.52
C GLY A 27 -29.17 -17.80 -25.86
N ARG A 28 -28.07 -17.39 -25.21
CA ARG A 28 -27.26 -18.31 -24.38
C ARG A 28 -28.08 -18.79 -23.19
N ILE A 29 -28.02 -20.08 -22.88
CA ILE A 29 -28.70 -20.69 -21.72
C ILE A 29 -27.67 -20.93 -20.62
N CYS A 30 -28.11 -20.82 -19.36
CA CYS A 30 -27.29 -21.16 -18.19
C CYS A 30 -26.77 -22.59 -18.28
N SER A 31 -25.47 -22.81 -18.06
CA SER A 31 -24.85 -24.14 -18.15
C SER A 31 -25.08 -25.05 -16.94
N HIS A 32 -26.11 -24.80 -16.12
CA HIS A 32 -26.43 -25.65 -14.95
C HIS A 32 -27.46 -26.71 -15.38
N PRO A 33 -27.30 -28.00 -15.00
CA PRO A 33 -28.06 -29.14 -15.58
C PRO A 33 -29.59 -29.03 -15.44
N ASP A 34 -30.09 -28.30 -14.44
CA ASP A 34 -31.52 -28.07 -14.23
C ASP A 34 -31.90 -26.58 -14.32
N CYS A 35 -31.31 -25.84 -15.27
CA CYS A 35 -31.55 -24.40 -15.39
C CYS A 35 -31.64 -23.91 -16.84
N ASP A 36 -32.86 -23.58 -17.26
CA ASP A 36 -33.12 -23.06 -18.61
C ASP A 36 -33.10 -21.52 -18.68
N THR A 37 -32.47 -20.84 -17.72
CA THR A 37 -32.44 -19.38 -17.68
C THR A 37 -31.63 -18.82 -18.86
N ILE A 38 -32.28 -18.01 -19.70
CA ILE A 38 -31.64 -17.28 -20.79
C ILE A 38 -30.75 -16.17 -20.22
N LEU A 39 -29.48 -16.17 -20.59
CA LEU A 39 -28.48 -15.23 -20.13
C LEU A 39 -28.60 -13.90 -20.87
N SER A 40 -28.54 -12.81 -20.10
CA SER A 40 -28.43 -11.46 -20.65
C SER A 40 -27.20 -11.32 -21.55
N ILE A 41 -27.33 -10.50 -22.60
CA ILE A 41 -26.22 -10.12 -23.49
C ILE A 41 -25.09 -9.41 -22.74
N TYR A 42 -25.31 -8.91 -21.53
CA TYR A 42 -24.27 -8.26 -20.72
C TYR A 42 -23.60 -9.21 -19.71
N ASN A 43 -24.08 -10.45 -19.59
CA ASN A 43 -23.54 -11.41 -18.62
C ASN A 43 -22.32 -12.16 -19.20
N PRO A 44 -21.10 -11.95 -18.68
CA PRO A 44 -19.92 -12.64 -19.14
C PRO A 44 -19.81 -14.10 -18.67
N SER A 45 -20.58 -14.49 -17.66
CA SER A 45 -20.59 -15.83 -17.10
C SER A 45 -21.30 -16.82 -18.03
N LYS A 46 -20.96 -18.10 -17.89
CA LYS A 46 -21.71 -19.23 -18.47
C LYS A 46 -22.94 -19.60 -17.62
N TYR A 47 -23.09 -18.97 -16.47
CA TYR A 47 -24.15 -19.23 -15.51
C TYR A 47 -25.02 -17.97 -15.32
N CYS A 48 -26.30 -18.16 -14.99
CA CYS A 48 -27.19 -17.06 -14.62
C CYS A 48 -26.72 -16.39 -13.31
N THR A 49 -27.29 -15.25 -12.93
CA THR A 49 -26.87 -14.52 -11.71
C THR A 49 -26.96 -15.38 -10.45
N VAL A 50 -27.94 -16.27 -10.35
CA VAL A 50 -28.12 -17.21 -9.24
C VAL A 50 -26.99 -18.24 -9.21
N HIS A 51 -26.69 -18.87 -10.34
CA HIS A 51 -25.66 -19.91 -10.45
C HIS A 51 -24.24 -19.36 -10.62
N ALA A 52 -24.08 -18.08 -10.97
CA ALA A 52 -22.78 -17.44 -11.11
C ALA A 52 -22.04 -17.35 -9.78
N SER A 53 -22.76 -17.14 -8.67
CA SER A 53 -22.18 -17.15 -7.32
C SER A 53 -21.66 -18.55 -6.93
N LEU A 54 -22.40 -19.60 -7.30
CA LEU A 54 -22.00 -20.98 -7.11
C LEU A 54 -20.77 -21.34 -7.96
N ALA A 55 -20.72 -20.88 -9.21
CA ALA A 55 -19.55 -21.07 -10.06
C ALA A 55 -18.33 -20.22 -9.61
N ALA A 56 -18.57 -19.01 -9.11
CA ALA A 56 -17.54 -18.11 -8.59
C ALA A 56 -17.03 -18.51 -7.20
N SER A 57 -17.75 -19.38 -6.49
CA SER A 57 -17.30 -19.99 -5.22
C SER A 57 -16.03 -20.85 -5.39
N GLY A 58 -15.70 -21.20 -6.64
CA GLY A 58 -14.41 -21.76 -7.05
C GLY A 58 -13.25 -20.76 -7.13
N ARG A 59 -13.44 -19.46 -6.82
CA ARG A 59 -12.31 -18.58 -6.50
C ARG A 59 -11.60 -19.20 -5.31
N ARG A 60 -10.45 -19.82 -5.57
CA ARG A 60 -9.60 -20.55 -4.63
C ARG A 60 -9.70 -19.95 -3.23
N ARG A 61 -10.58 -20.52 -2.40
CA ARG A 61 -10.44 -20.38 -0.94
C ARG A 61 -9.05 -20.95 -0.69
N SER A 62 -8.09 -20.06 -0.46
CA SER A 62 -6.73 -20.47 -0.16
C SER A 62 -6.84 -21.46 0.99
N ALA A 63 -6.12 -22.57 0.91
CA ALA A 63 -6.13 -23.57 1.97
C ALA A 63 -5.94 -22.87 3.33
N PRO A 64 -6.59 -23.34 4.40
CA PRO A 64 -6.41 -22.78 5.73
C PRO A 64 -4.92 -22.66 6.04
N ARG A 65 -4.48 -21.47 6.44
CA ARG A 65 -3.07 -21.27 6.79
C ARG A 65 -2.79 -22.00 8.11
N PRO A 66 -1.65 -22.70 8.25
CA PRO A 66 -1.32 -23.37 9.50
C PRO A 66 -1.19 -22.34 10.63
N ILE A 67 -1.73 -22.67 11.80
CA ILE A 67 -1.56 -21.89 13.02
C ILE A 67 -0.13 -22.13 13.52
N ARG A 68 0.55 -21.07 13.91
CA ARG A 68 1.90 -21.12 14.50
C ARG A 68 1.96 -20.28 15.77
N GLU A 69 2.85 -20.68 16.66
CA GLU A 69 3.20 -19.90 17.85
C GLU A 69 4.30 -18.88 17.54
N VAL A 70 4.15 -17.66 18.03
CA VAL A 70 5.09 -16.56 17.80
C VAL A 70 5.21 -15.72 19.06
N ALA A 71 6.43 -15.34 19.43
CA ALA A 71 6.66 -14.40 20.51
C ALA A 71 6.35 -12.96 20.06
N CYS A 72 5.65 -12.20 20.89
CA CYS A 72 5.35 -10.80 20.60
C CYS A 72 6.61 -9.91 20.68
N GLU A 73 6.92 -9.18 19.61
CA GLU A 73 8.07 -8.24 19.57
C GLU A 73 7.98 -7.07 20.58
N GLN A 74 6.81 -6.87 21.22
CA GLN A 74 6.59 -5.80 22.20
C GLN A 74 6.71 -6.27 23.64
N CYS A 75 6.09 -7.40 23.99
CA CYS A 75 5.96 -7.87 25.37
C CYS A 75 6.55 -9.26 25.62
N GLY A 76 7.03 -9.96 24.58
CA GLY A 76 7.61 -11.29 24.67
C GLY A 76 6.60 -12.44 24.81
N THR A 77 5.34 -12.14 25.11
CA THR A 77 4.29 -13.17 25.27
C THR A 77 4.12 -13.98 23.98
N VAL A 78 4.12 -15.31 24.13
CA VAL A 78 3.85 -16.26 23.04
C VAL A 78 2.35 -16.24 22.72
N PHE A 79 2.00 -16.20 21.43
CA PHE A 79 0.62 -16.23 20.97
C PHE A 79 0.50 -16.97 19.64
N GLU A 80 -0.69 -17.49 19.36
CA GLU A 80 -0.98 -18.23 18.14
C GLU A 80 -1.49 -17.31 17.01
N THR A 81 -1.04 -17.56 15.78
CA THR A 81 -1.50 -16.81 14.61
C THR A 81 -1.40 -17.63 13.32
N GLY A 82 -2.45 -17.63 12.50
CA GLY A 82 -2.39 -18.12 11.11
C GLY A 82 -1.81 -17.09 10.12
N ASN A 83 -1.64 -15.83 10.55
CA ASN A 83 -1.03 -14.78 9.73
C ASN A 83 0.49 -14.74 9.93
N GLN A 84 1.23 -14.95 8.84
CA GLN A 84 2.70 -14.93 8.80
C GLN A 84 3.27 -13.52 9.06
N ALA A 85 2.53 -12.45 8.74
CA ALA A 85 2.96 -11.08 8.95
C ALA A 85 2.65 -10.54 10.35
N ARG A 86 1.91 -11.28 11.19
CA ARG A 86 1.53 -10.83 12.53
C ARG A 86 2.72 -10.97 13.50
N LYS A 87 3.07 -9.86 14.15
CA LYS A 87 4.22 -9.68 15.06
C LYS A 87 3.85 -9.37 16.51
N TYR A 88 2.59 -9.01 16.74
CA TYR A 88 2.10 -8.55 18.04
C TYR A 88 0.88 -9.36 18.48
N CYS A 89 0.84 -9.70 19.77
CA CYS A 89 -0.25 -10.45 20.37
C CYS A 89 -1.58 -9.68 20.30
N SER A 90 -1.54 -8.35 20.49
CA SER A 90 -2.71 -7.47 20.55
C SER A 90 -2.45 -6.12 19.88
N ASP A 91 -3.53 -5.39 19.61
CA ASP A 91 -3.45 -4.03 19.07
C ASP A 91 -2.73 -3.07 20.02
N ARG A 92 -2.94 -3.22 21.33
CA ARG A 92 -2.18 -2.50 22.37
C ARG A 92 -0.68 -2.63 22.17
N CYS A 93 -0.19 -3.85 21.92
CA CYS A 93 1.23 -4.08 21.68
C CYS A 93 1.71 -3.50 20.34
N ARG A 94 0.88 -3.57 19.30
CA ARG A 94 1.16 -2.93 18.00
C ARG A 94 1.34 -1.42 18.16
N MET A 95 0.41 -0.76 18.86
CA MET A 95 0.47 0.68 19.10
C MET A 95 1.65 1.07 20.00
N ALA A 96 1.94 0.29 21.05
CA ALA A 96 3.07 0.54 21.93
C ALA A 96 4.41 0.42 21.20
N ALA A 97 4.56 -0.58 20.31
CA ALA A 97 5.74 -0.72 19.46
C ALA A 97 5.90 0.46 18.48
N PHE A 98 4.79 0.94 17.90
CA PHE A 98 4.80 2.14 17.06
C PHE A 98 5.22 3.39 17.84
N ALA A 99 4.60 3.63 19.01
CA ALA A 99 4.93 4.75 19.87
C ALA A 99 6.40 4.73 20.32
N ARG A 100 6.94 3.56 20.65
CA ARG A 100 8.36 3.38 20.98
C ARG A 100 9.25 3.81 19.83
N ARG A 101 9.00 3.32 18.61
CA ARG A 101 9.77 3.68 17.41
C ARG A 101 9.72 5.18 17.13
N LYS A 102 8.53 5.78 17.20
CA LYS A 102 8.36 7.24 16.99
C LYS A 102 9.13 8.06 18.03
N ARG A 103 9.05 7.70 19.32
CA ARG A 103 9.80 8.39 20.39
C ARG A 103 11.31 8.24 20.23
N ALA A 104 11.78 7.07 19.80
CA ALA A 104 13.20 6.85 19.54
C ALA A 104 13.71 7.71 18.37
N ALA A 105 12.94 7.80 17.28
CA ALA A 105 13.26 8.66 16.13
C ALA A 105 13.38 10.14 16.52
N LEU A 106 12.38 10.67 17.24
CA LEU A 106 12.40 12.06 17.71
C LEU A 106 13.63 12.34 18.60
N ARG A 107 13.96 11.42 19.52
CA ARG A 107 15.16 11.58 20.37
C ARG A 107 16.45 11.54 19.55
N ALA A 108 16.53 10.68 18.53
CA ALA A 108 17.69 10.63 17.64
C ALA A 108 17.84 11.94 16.84
N GLU A 109 16.74 12.47 16.31
CA GLU A 109 16.70 13.77 15.62
C GLU A 109 17.16 14.91 16.54
N SER A 110 16.62 15.00 17.77
CA SER A 110 17.05 16.00 18.75
C SER A 110 18.53 15.88 19.10
N ARG A 111 19.08 14.65 19.20
CA ARG A 111 20.51 14.43 19.45
C ARG A 111 21.36 14.93 18.29
N LEU A 112 20.95 14.68 17.04
CA LEU A 112 21.63 15.19 15.85
C LEU A 112 21.58 16.71 15.77
N GLN A 113 20.43 17.33 16.08
CA GLN A 113 20.29 18.78 16.13
C GLN A 113 21.20 19.41 17.19
N LYS A 114 21.24 18.84 18.41
CA LYS A 114 22.14 19.31 19.47
C LYS A 114 23.61 19.15 19.08
N ALA A 115 23.99 18.04 18.47
CA ALA A 115 25.36 17.81 17.99
C ALA A 115 25.76 18.85 16.92
N ARG A 116 24.87 19.14 15.96
CA ARG A 116 25.08 20.19 14.96
C ARG A 116 25.24 21.57 15.57
N ALA A 117 24.40 21.91 16.56
CA ALA A 117 24.51 23.19 17.27
C ALA A 117 25.84 23.32 18.02
N LEU A 118 26.26 22.27 18.74
CA LEU A 118 27.56 22.24 19.41
C LEU A 118 28.71 22.40 18.42
N GLN A 119 28.66 21.70 17.28
CA GLN A 119 29.67 21.83 16.23
C GLN A 119 29.75 23.27 15.68
N ALA A 120 28.61 23.91 15.44
CA ALA A 120 28.56 25.30 14.97
C ALA A 120 29.21 26.27 15.97
N VAL A 121 28.97 26.07 17.27
CA VAL A 121 29.61 26.87 18.33
C VAL A 121 31.13 26.70 18.32
N VAL A 122 31.63 25.46 18.23
CA VAL A 122 33.08 25.18 18.15
C VAL A 122 33.72 25.83 16.93
N THR A 123 33.09 25.72 15.75
CA THR A 123 33.61 26.35 14.54
C THR A 123 33.65 27.89 14.63
N ALA A 124 32.70 28.50 15.36
CA ALA A 124 32.67 29.94 15.56
C ALA A 124 33.76 30.42 16.53
N SER A 125 34.11 29.65 17.57
CA SER A 125 35.21 29.97 18.47
C SER A 125 36.58 29.85 17.78
N ASP A 126 36.80 28.79 17.00
CA ASP A 126 38.07 28.58 16.27
C ASP A 126 38.35 29.70 15.24
N GLY A 127 37.30 30.25 14.64
CA GLY A 127 37.40 31.39 13.72
C GLY A 127 37.79 32.69 14.42
N ARG A 128 37.37 32.87 15.69
CA ARG A 128 37.67 34.07 16.48
C ARG A 128 39.12 34.12 16.95
N GLU A 129 39.69 32.96 17.30
CA GLU A 129 41.09 32.85 17.74
C GLU A 129 42.09 33.10 16.59
N ARG A 130 41.78 32.68 15.35
CA ARG A 130 42.65 32.95 14.19
C ARG A 130 42.76 34.43 13.81
N VAL A 131 41.69 35.21 13.99
CA VAL A 131 41.71 36.65 13.66
C VAL A 131 42.51 37.46 14.69
N GLY A 132 42.68 36.95 15.91
CA GLY A 132 43.38 37.64 17.00
C GLY A 132 44.91 37.45 17.04
N SER A 133 45.47 36.53 16.24
CA SER A 133 46.90 36.16 16.33
C SER A 133 47.78 36.75 15.20
N ALA A 134 47.27 37.71 14.43
CA ALA A 134 47.97 38.32 13.28
C ALA A 134 48.42 39.78 13.50
N ALA A 135 48.64 40.19 14.76
CA ALA A 135 49.13 41.53 15.12
C ALA A 135 50.58 41.50 15.60
#